data_AF-X0BF33-F1
#
_entry.id   AF-X0BF33-F1
#
_cell.length_a   1.000
_cell.length_b   1.000
_cell.length_c   1.000
_cell.angle_alpha   90.00
_cell.angle_beta   90.00
_cell.angle_gamma   90.00
#
_symmetry.space_group_name_H-M   'P 1'
#
loop_
_entity.id
_entity.type
_entity.pdbx_description
1 polymer ?
#
loop_
_entity_poly.entity_id
_entity_poly.type
_entity_poly.pdbx_seq_one_letter_code
_entity_poly.pdbx_strand_id
1 'polypeptide(L)'
;MTPGSDYVPPRRIGESTSEARAEYERDVRIYSLKETAYIETKKKEQKLVEFVLKTVLATYQKTSCVTGDRFDKWYQGLRRSGVVYNGRLRPEARDKYQKAIHTAPEINKLNDWVTEWETTMAEAISKKVPGALGA
;
A
#
# COMPACT_ATOMS: atom_id res chain seq x y z
N MET A 1 60.53 34.79 -25.95
CA MET A 1 59.54 35.13 -24.91
C MET A 1 58.52 34.00 -24.86
N THR A 2 58.64 33.10 -23.90
CA THR A 2 57.71 31.99 -23.67
C THR A 2 56.54 32.48 -22.82
N PRO A 3 55.27 32.22 -23.19
CA PRO A 3 54.13 32.58 -22.37
C PRO A 3 54.16 31.77 -21.07
N GLY A 4 54.12 32.47 -19.93
CA GLY A 4 53.98 31.86 -18.61
C GLY A 4 52.65 31.11 -18.54
N SER A 5 52.74 29.80 -18.35
CA SER A 5 51.60 28.93 -18.12
C SER A 5 51.04 29.22 -16.72
N ASP A 6 49.97 30.02 -16.63
CA ASP A 6 49.16 30.26 -15.42
C ASP A 6 48.34 29.01 -15.00
N TYR A 7 48.94 27.83 -15.14
CA TYR A 7 48.36 26.59 -14.65
C TYR A 7 48.58 26.51 -13.15
N VAL A 8 47.56 26.82 -12.37
CA VAL A 8 47.50 26.51 -10.94
C VAL A 8 47.02 25.06 -10.81
N PRO A 9 47.87 24.10 -10.38
CA PRO A 9 47.44 22.73 -10.19
C PRO A 9 46.32 22.66 -9.14
N PRO A 10 45.37 21.72 -9.26
CA PRO A 10 44.40 21.47 -8.21
C PRO A 10 45.11 21.23 -6.88
N ARG A 11 44.83 22.08 -5.87
CA ARG A 11 45.46 21.96 -4.54
C ARG A 11 45.18 20.59 -3.95
N ARG A 12 46.22 19.92 -3.47
CA ARG A 12 46.07 18.65 -2.75
C ARG A 12 45.47 18.94 -1.37
N ILE A 13 44.72 18.00 -0.78
CA ILE A 13 44.11 18.17 0.56
C ILE A 13 45.16 18.55 1.62
N GLY A 14 46.41 18.12 1.48
CA GLY A 14 47.53 18.53 2.36
C GLY A 14 47.94 20.01 2.26
N GLU A 15 47.51 20.72 1.23
CA GLU A 15 47.82 22.14 0.95
C GLU A 15 46.66 23.08 1.34
N SER A 16 45.56 22.54 1.86
CA SER A 16 44.44 23.32 2.37
C SER A 16 44.78 23.94 3.73
N THR A 17 44.33 25.17 3.96
CA THR A 17 44.43 25.84 5.27
C THR A 17 43.62 25.05 6.31
N SER A 18 43.96 25.18 7.59
CA SER A 18 43.23 24.54 8.68
C SER A 18 41.74 24.87 8.66
N GLU A 19 41.39 26.10 8.30
CA GLU A 19 40.01 26.56 8.12
C GLU A 19 39.30 25.82 6.97
N ALA A 20 39.93 25.69 5.80
CA ALA A 20 39.35 24.98 4.67
C ALA A 20 39.13 23.47 4.96
N ARG A 21 40.02 22.85 5.75
CA ARG A 21 39.81 21.46 6.22
C ARG A 21 38.64 21.36 7.18
N ALA A 22 38.54 22.28 8.14
CA ALA A 22 37.45 22.29 9.10
C ALA A 22 36.09 22.51 8.42
N GLU A 23 36.04 23.35 7.39
CA GLU A 23 34.84 23.58 6.57
C GLU A 23 34.46 22.34 5.76
N TYR A 24 35.43 21.71 5.08
CA TYR A 24 35.20 20.45 4.37
C TYR A 24 34.70 19.33 5.31
N GLU A 25 35.31 19.17 6.48
CA GLU A 25 34.86 18.18 7.48
C GLU A 25 33.46 18.49 8.03
N ARG A 26 33.08 19.77 8.12
CA ARG A 26 31.73 20.17 8.51
C ARG A 26 30.73 19.79 7.41
N ASP A 27 31.04 20.08 6.15
CA ASP A 27 30.18 19.77 5.01
C ASP A 27 29.99 18.27 4.83
N VAL A 28 31.06 17.49 4.95
CA VAL A 28 30.99 16.02 4.93
C VAL A 28 30.07 15.52 6.03
N ARG A 29 30.19 16.04 7.26
CA ARG A 29 29.29 15.67 8.37
C ARG A 29 27.82 15.99 8.07
N ILE A 30 27.54 17.17 7.53
CA ILE A 30 26.18 17.57 7.15
C ILE A 30 25.64 16.64 6.06
N TYR A 31 26.46 16.32 5.06
CA TYR A 31 26.07 15.43 3.97
C TYR A 31 25.78 14.02 4.48
N SER A 32 26.65 13.43 5.30
CA SER A 32 26.43 12.11 5.88
C SER A 32 25.17 12.05 6.75
N LEU A 33 24.84 13.12 7.48
CA LEU A 33 23.60 13.20 8.24
C LEU A 33 22.37 13.20 7.31
N LYS A 34 22.41 13.99 6.23
CA LYS A 34 21.34 14.04 5.22
C LYS A 34 21.17 12.71 4.50
N GLU A 35 22.27 12.06 4.13
CA GLU A 35 22.27 10.73 3.50
C GLU A 35 21.63 9.69 4.42
N THR A 36 22.01 9.68 5.71
CA THR A 36 21.42 8.78 6.70
C THR A 36 19.91 9.00 6.81
N ALA A 37 19.47 10.25 6.95
CA ALA A 37 18.05 10.60 7.03
C ALA A 37 17.27 10.19 5.77
N TYR A 38 17.88 10.36 4.58
CA TYR A 38 17.30 9.93 3.32
C TYR A 38 17.13 8.42 3.24
N ILE A 39 18.18 7.65 3.59
CA ILE A 39 18.15 6.18 3.59
C ILE A 39 17.07 5.67 4.55
N GLU A 40 16.99 6.22 5.76
CA GLU A 40 15.97 5.84 6.74
C GLU A 40 14.56 6.15 6.24
N THR A 41 14.37 7.29 5.60
CA THR A 41 13.09 7.69 5.00
C THR A 41 12.69 6.72 3.90
N LYS A 42 13.61 6.39 2.99
CA LYS A 42 13.36 5.42 1.91
C LYS A 42 13.02 4.03 2.44
N LYS A 43 13.67 3.59 3.53
CA LYS A 43 13.35 2.33 4.20
C LYS A 43 11.93 2.32 4.78
N LYS A 44 11.48 3.44 5.37
CA LYS A 44 10.11 3.59 5.88
C LYS A 44 9.09 3.61 4.74
N GLU A 45 9.38 4.30 3.64
CA GLU A 45 8.55 4.31 2.44
C GLU A 45 8.38 2.90 1.85
N GLN A 46 9.47 2.13 1.72
CA GLN A 46 9.40 0.74 1.23
C GLN A 46 8.52 -0.14 2.12
N LYS A 47 8.67 -0.04 3.44
CA LYS A 47 7.80 -0.77 4.39
C LYS A 47 6.33 -0.41 4.22
N LEU A 48 6.01 0.86 3.97
CA LEU A 48 4.65 1.29 3.71
C LEU A 48 4.11 0.68 2.41
N VAL A 49 4.90 0.70 1.34
CA VAL A 49 4.54 0.07 0.06
C VAL A 49 4.27 -1.43 0.25
N GLU A 50 5.16 -2.15 0.93
CA GLU A 50 4.96 -3.58 1.22
C GLU A 50 3.70 -3.83 2.05
N PHE A 51 3.45 -3.02 3.07
CA PHE A 51 2.26 -3.14 3.90
C PHE A 51 0.99 -2.96 3.07
N VAL A 52 0.96 -1.95 2.20
CA VAL A 52 -0.16 -1.70 1.29
C VAL A 52 -0.37 -2.88 0.35
N LEU A 53 0.69 -3.38 -0.30
CA LEU A 53 0.60 -4.51 -1.22
C LEU A 53 0.15 -5.81 -0.53
N LYS A 54 0.46 -5.99 0.76
CA LYS A 54 0.00 -7.15 1.55
C LYS A 54 -1.45 -7.04 2.01
N THR A 55 -1.93 -5.83 2.31
CA THR A 55 -3.23 -5.63 2.96
C THR A 55 -4.35 -5.29 1.99
N VAL A 56 -4.03 -4.67 0.85
CA VAL A 56 -5.01 -4.28 -0.16
C VAL A 56 -5.23 -5.44 -1.13
N LEU A 57 -6.49 -5.87 -1.31
CA LEU A 57 -6.86 -6.87 -2.31
C LEU A 57 -6.33 -6.50 -3.71
N ALA A 58 -5.84 -7.49 -4.45
CA ALA A 58 -5.22 -7.30 -5.77
C ALA A 58 -6.12 -6.55 -6.78
N THR A 59 -7.45 -6.71 -6.67
CA THR A 59 -8.42 -5.99 -7.50
C THR A 59 -8.39 -4.47 -7.27
N TYR A 60 -8.22 -4.03 -6.02
CA TYR A 60 -8.04 -2.60 -5.73
C TYR A 60 -6.67 -2.09 -6.10
N GLN A 61 -5.64 -2.95 -6.06
CA GLN A 61 -4.32 -2.57 -6.55
C GLN A 61 -4.38 -2.17 -8.03
N LYS A 62 -5.05 -2.97 -8.86
CA LYS A 62 -5.19 -2.68 -10.30
C LYS A 62 -6.03 -1.45 -10.62
N THR A 63 -7.05 -1.18 -9.82
CA THR A 63 -8.05 -0.13 -10.12
C THR A 63 -7.79 1.18 -9.38
N SER A 64 -7.08 1.13 -8.25
CA SER A 64 -6.88 2.28 -7.36
C SER A 64 -5.41 2.67 -7.20
N CYS A 65 -4.43 1.82 -7.53
CA CYS A 65 -2.99 2.13 -7.47
C CYS A 65 -2.41 2.47 -8.85
N VAL A 66 -2.61 3.71 -9.34
CA VAL A 66 -1.93 4.19 -10.55
C VAL A 66 -0.51 4.64 -10.19
N THR A 67 0.50 4.12 -10.91
CA THR A 67 1.90 4.49 -10.69
C THR A 67 2.14 5.96 -11.04
N GLY A 68 2.76 6.71 -10.13
CA GLY A 68 3.08 8.13 -10.32
C GLY A 68 2.06 9.10 -9.73
N ASP A 69 0.92 8.62 -9.24
CA ASP A 69 -0.04 9.46 -8.51
C ASP A 69 0.44 9.79 -7.09
N ARG A 70 -0.01 10.94 -6.58
CA ARG A 70 0.24 11.32 -5.20
C ARG A 70 -0.43 10.34 -4.23
N PHE A 71 0.24 10.05 -3.12
CA PHE A 71 -0.25 9.12 -2.10
C PHE A 71 -1.64 9.50 -1.54
N ASP A 72 -1.93 10.80 -1.39
CA ASP A 72 -3.23 11.27 -0.92
C ASP A 72 -4.37 10.94 -1.91
N LYS A 73 -4.13 11.10 -3.22
CA LYS A 73 -5.08 10.73 -4.27
C LYS A 73 -5.31 9.23 -4.31
N TRP A 74 -4.23 8.46 -4.21
CA TRP A 74 -4.27 7.01 -4.12
C TRP A 74 -5.18 6.53 -2.97
N TYR A 75 -4.96 7.06 -1.77
CA TYR A 75 -5.73 6.68 -0.58
C TYR A 75 -7.22 7.04 -0.72
N GLN A 76 -7.54 8.20 -1.31
CA GLN A 76 -8.92 8.58 -1.60
C GLN A 76 -9.59 7.62 -2.60
N GLY A 77 -8.88 7.21 -3.65
CA GLY A 77 -9.36 6.22 -4.62
C GLY A 77 -9.66 4.89 -3.96
N LEU A 78 -8.71 4.38 -3.15
CA LEU A 78 -8.89 3.13 -2.40
C LEU A 78 -10.11 3.19 -1.47
N ARG A 79 -10.28 4.29 -0.74
CA ARG A 79 -11.42 4.48 0.17
C ARG A 79 -12.75 4.47 -0.59
N ARG A 80 -12.84 5.14 -1.74
CA ARG A 80 -14.05 5.16 -2.57
C ARG A 80 -14.39 3.77 -3.10
N SER A 81 -13.39 3.05 -3.62
CA SER A 81 -13.56 1.69 -4.14
C SER A 81 -14.01 0.71 -3.05
N GLY A 82 -13.45 0.83 -1.84
CA GLY A 82 -13.87 0.03 -0.68
C GLY A 82 -15.31 0.31 -0.23
N VAL A 83 -15.77 1.56 -0.29
CA VAL A 83 -17.17 1.92 0.01
C VAL A 83 -18.13 1.31 -1.00
N VAL A 84 -17.80 1.36 -2.30
CA VAL A 84 -18.63 0.76 -3.35
C VAL A 84 -18.75 -0.75 -3.16
N TYR A 85 -17.64 -1.42 -2.87
CA TYR A 85 -17.65 -2.86 -2.59
C TYR A 85 -18.46 -3.21 -1.35
N ASN A 86 -18.24 -2.52 -0.23
CA ASN A 86 -19.03 -2.72 0.98
C ASN A 86 -20.54 -2.48 0.74
N GLY A 87 -20.89 -1.53 -0.13
CA GLY A 87 -22.26 -1.29 -0.57
C GLY A 87 -22.88 -2.44 -1.37
N ARG A 88 -22.07 -3.21 -2.10
CA ARG A 88 -22.51 -4.40 -2.87
C ARG A 88 -22.60 -5.68 -2.06
N LEU A 89 -21.81 -5.79 -0.99
CA LEU A 89 -21.78 -6.99 -0.14
C LEU A 89 -23.14 -7.34 0.49
N ARG A 90 -23.95 -6.34 0.86
CA ARG A 90 -25.28 -6.61 1.46
C ARG A 90 -26.32 -7.08 0.43
N PRO A 91 -26.49 -6.43 -0.73
CA PRO A 91 -27.32 -6.94 -1.82
C PRO A 91 -26.89 -8.35 -2.27
N GLU A 92 -25.60 -8.59 -2.47
CA GLU A 92 -25.09 -9.91 -2.87
C GLU A 92 -25.38 -10.97 -1.80
N ALA A 93 -25.15 -10.67 -0.51
CA ALA A 93 -25.51 -11.57 0.59
C ALA A 93 -27.02 -11.84 0.66
N ARG A 94 -27.87 -10.84 0.34
CA ARG A 94 -29.31 -11.01 0.27
C ARG A 94 -29.71 -11.95 -0.88
N ASP A 95 -29.14 -11.75 -2.07
CA ASP A 95 -29.48 -12.55 -3.24
C ASP A 95 -29.02 -14.02 -3.05
N LYS A 96 -27.83 -14.23 -2.45
CA LYS A 96 -27.38 -15.56 -2.03
C LYS A 96 -28.30 -16.19 -0.97
N TYR A 97 -28.67 -15.43 0.05
CA TYR A 97 -29.62 -15.89 1.08
C TYR A 97 -30.95 -16.31 0.46
N GLN A 98 -31.53 -15.48 -0.42
CA GLN A 98 -32.77 -15.81 -1.13
C GLN A 98 -32.63 -17.08 -1.97
N LYS A 99 -31.49 -17.26 -2.65
CA LYS A 99 -31.23 -18.50 -3.40
C LYS A 99 -31.14 -19.71 -2.47
N ALA A 100 -30.44 -19.59 -1.34
CA ALA A 100 -30.24 -20.69 -0.39
C ALA A 100 -31.55 -21.14 0.28
N ILE A 101 -32.45 -20.21 0.63
CA ILE A 101 -33.76 -20.56 1.21
C ILE A 101 -34.73 -21.20 0.19
N HIS A 102 -34.54 -20.94 -1.10
CA HIS A 102 -35.45 -21.42 -2.16
C HIS A 102 -34.90 -22.61 -2.96
N THR A 103 -33.62 -22.97 -2.79
CA THR A 103 -33.00 -24.09 -3.53
C THR A 103 -33.04 -25.36 -2.68
N ALA A 104 -33.79 -26.37 -3.13
CA ALA A 104 -33.78 -27.69 -2.52
C ALA A 104 -32.47 -28.46 -2.85
N PRO A 105 -31.89 -29.21 -1.89
CA PRO A 105 -30.69 -30.01 -2.14
C PRO A 105 -30.98 -31.19 -3.07
N GLU A 106 -30.00 -31.54 -3.89
CA GLU A 106 -29.94 -32.86 -4.51
C GLU A 106 -29.51 -33.89 -3.46
N ILE A 107 -30.16 -35.05 -3.41
CA ILE A 107 -29.95 -36.09 -2.36
C ILE A 107 -28.48 -36.54 -2.27
N ASN A 108 -27.78 -36.56 -3.41
CA ASN A 108 -26.37 -36.96 -3.51
C ASN A 108 -25.37 -35.87 -3.08
N LYS A 109 -25.80 -34.63 -2.81
CA LYS A 109 -24.96 -33.49 -2.41
C LYS A 109 -25.43 -32.83 -1.12
N LEU A 110 -26.17 -33.57 -0.29
CA LEU A 110 -26.80 -33.01 0.90
C LEU A 110 -25.78 -32.37 1.87
N ASN A 111 -24.65 -33.02 2.12
CA ASN A 111 -23.62 -32.49 3.03
C ASN A 111 -22.96 -31.21 2.51
N ASP A 112 -22.68 -31.15 1.20
CA ASP A 112 -22.11 -29.96 0.57
C ASP A 112 -23.12 -28.81 0.60
N TRP A 113 -24.39 -29.11 0.33
CA TRP A 113 -25.47 -28.15 0.39
C TRP A 113 -25.68 -27.60 1.80
N VAL A 114 -25.65 -28.45 2.84
CA VAL A 114 -25.77 -28.00 4.25
C VAL A 114 -24.63 -27.05 4.59
N THR A 115 -23.40 -27.38 4.22
CA THR A 115 -22.22 -26.53 4.49
C THR A 115 -22.33 -25.18 3.77
N GLU A 116 -22.75 -25.18 2.50
CA GLU A 116 -22.95 -23.95 1.72
C GLU A 116 -24.10 -23.11 2.29
N TRP A 117 -25.19 -23.76 2.70
CA TRP A 117 -26.34 -23.10 3.33
C TRP A 117 -25.96 -22.45 4.66
N GLU A 118 -25.27 -23.15 5.55
CA GLU A 118 -24.81 -22.61 6.84
C GLU A 118 -23.86 -21.42 6.65
N THR A 119 -22.92 -21.53 5.70
CA THR A 119 -21.99 -20.45 5.36
C THR A 119 -22.74 -19.22 4.84
N THR A 120 -23.74 -19.44 3.96
CA THR A 120 -24.55 -18.38 3.38
C THR A 120 -25.44 -17.71 4.45
N MET A 121 -26.01 -18.48 5.37
CA MET A 121 -26.79 -17.95 6.49
C MET A 121 -25.93 -17.10 7.43
N ALA A 122 -24.75 -17.58 7.79
CA ALA A 122 -23.80 -16.82 8.61
C ALA A 122 -23.35 -15.51 7.92
N GLU A 123 -23.11 -15.55 6.60
CA GLU A 123 -22.81 -14.35 5.80
C GLU A 123 -23.99 -13.36 5.83
N ALA A 124 -25.22 -13.83 5.66
CA ALA A 124 -26.43 -13.00 5.66
C ALA A 124 -26.68 -12.33 7.02
N ILE A 125 -26.50 -13.06 8.13
CA ILE A 125 -26.59 -12.52 9.50
C ILE A 125 -25.52 -11.46 9.72
N SER A 126 -24.26 -11.76 9.38
CA SER A 126 -23.14 -10.83 9.51
C SER A 126 -23.35 -9.52 8.75
N LYS A 127 -23.94 -9.59 7.54
CA LYS A 127 -24.25 -8.42 6.71
C LYS A 127 -25.58 -7.72 7.09
N LYS A 128 -26.30 -8.24 8.09
CA LYS A 128 -27.60 -7.74 8.58
C LYS A 128 -28.66 -7.71 7.48
N VAL A 129 -28.78 -8.80 6.72
CA VAL A 129 -29.83 -8.95 5.71
C VAL A 129 -31.20 -9.06 6.41
N PRO A 130 -32.21 -8.25 6.03
CA PRO A 130 -33.56 -8.38 6.56
C PRO A 130 -34.14 -9.77 6.24
N GLY A 131 -34.65 -10.48 7.25
CA GLY A 131 -35.14 -11.87 7.14
C GLY A 131 -34.19 -12.91 7.76
N ALA A 132 -32.87 -12.70 7.66
CA ALA A 132 -31.88 -13.59 8.29
C ALA A 132 -31.69 -13.34 9.79
N LEU A 133 -32.11 -12.17 10.30
CA LEU A 133 -31.94 -11.75 11.70
C LEU A 133 -33.02 -12.30 12.66
N GLY A 134 -34.02 -13.02 12.14
CA GLY A 134 -35.15 -13.55 12.91
C GLY A 134 -35.47 -15.02 12.63
N ALA A 135 -34.56 -15.74 11.98
CA ALA A 135 -34.57 -17.19 11.83
C ALA A 135 -33.61 -17.80 12.85
#